data_AF-A0A7Y4X8S9-F1
#
_entry.id   AF-A0A7Y4X8S9-F1
#
_cell.length_a   1.000
_cell.length_b   1.000
_cell.length_c   1.000
_cell.angle_alpha   90.00
_cell.angle_beta   90.00
_cell.angle_gamma   90.00
#
_symmetry.space_group_name_H-M   'P 1'
#
loop_
_entity.id
_entity.type
_entity.pdbx_description
1 polymer ?
#
loop_
_entity_poly.entity_id
_entity_poly.type
_entity_poly.pdbx_seq_one_letter_code
_entity_poly.pdbx_strand_id
1 'polypeptide(L)'
;MVNQFIQGRPPKNDKLSEGNEELKKEIDLLPQIADLAKVGTMEVLQHLETIMEAAGKRRMGSASGKFYGAPMTMADNPIPYGRTLYSPYHSPLQLAFDFFKDIEHPRFKALQKMANAKPDSKKYLQQLRDAFYIWCAEHNNCDYFLTLDFKLIKMINSNKRHTTSVKLVKPSELLLALGVSAK
;
A
#
# COMPACT_ATOMS: atom_id res chain seq x y z
N MET A 1 -6.22 17.65 9.21
CA MET A 1 -5.42 17.17 8.08
C MET A 1 -5.47 15.66 8.15
N VAL A 2 -5.89 14.99 7.06
CA VAL A 2 -6.08 13.53 7.03
C VAL A 2 -4.84 12.91 6.39
N ASN A 3 -4.16 12.01 7.10
CA ASN A 3 -2.93 11.38 6.62
C ASN A 3 -3.25 10.05 5.95
N GLN A 4 -2.75 9.85 4.73
CA GLN A 4 -3.07 8.66 3.94
C GLN A 4 -1.83 7.96 3.43
N PHE A 5 -1.72 6.67 3.68
CA PHE A 5 -0.65 5.86 3.10
C PHE A 5 -1.14 5.18 1.82
N ILE A 6 -0.46 5.43 0.70
CA ILE A 6 -0.78 4.77 -0.57
C ILE A 6 0.15 3.59 -0.78
N GLN A 7 -0.41 2.38 -0.76
CA GLN A 7 0.26 1.24 -1.37
C GLN A 7 0.13 1.37 -2.89
N GLY A 8 1.11 2.02 -3.51
CA GLY A 8 1.23 2.18 -4.96
C GLY A 8 1.48 0.85 -5.66
N ARG A 9 0.46 -0.01 -5.78
CA ARG A 9 0.41 -1.01 -6.83
C ARG A 9 -0.35 -0.38 -8.01
N PRO A 10 0.34 0.13 -9.05
CA PRO A 10 -0.35 0.30 -10.32
C PRO A 10 -0.93 -1.06 -10.73
N PRO A 11 -2.16 -1.11 -11.27
CA PRO A 11 -2.76 -2.36 -11.71
C PRO A 11 -1.78 -3.08 -12.66
N LYS A 12 -1.47 -4.35 -12.35
CA LYS A 12 -0.71 -5.23 -13.24
C LYS A 12 -1.55 -5.49 -14.50
N ASN A 13 -1.30 -4.70 -15.54
CA ASN A 13 -1.96 -4.75 -16.85
C ASN A 13 -3.47 -4.47 -16.83
N ASP A 14 -3.94 -3.89 -17.93
CA ASP A 14 -5.36 -3.76 -18.30
C ASP A 14 -6.12 -5.13 -18.24
N LYS A 15 -5.38 -6.26 -18.18
CA LYS A 15 -5.91 -7.62 -17.99
C LYS A 15 -6.44 -7.96 -16.59
N LEU A 16 -6.11 -7.23 -15.53
CA LEU A 16 -6.77 -7.42 -14.22
C LEU A 16 -8.20 -6.87 -14.21
N SER A 17 -8.49 -5.97 -15.15
CA SER A 17 -9.80 -5.34 -15.33
C SER A 17 -10.69 -6.16 -16.28
N GLU A 18 -10.11 -7.00 -17.14
CA GLU A 18 -10.86 -7.94 -17.98
C GLU A 18 -11.62 -8.94 -17.09
N GLY A 19 -12.87 -8.58 -16.75
CA GLY A 19 -13.79 -9.38 -15.95
C GLY A 19 -14.06 -8.92 -14.51
N ASN A 20 -13.42 -7.85 -14.01
CA ASN A 20 -13.69 -7.31 -12.67
C ASN A 20 -14.13 -5.84 -12.71
N GLU A 21 -15.43 -5.65 -12.95
CA GLU A 21 -16.08 -4.34 -13.05
C GLU A 21 -16.02 -3.53 -11.74
N GLU A 22 -15.98 -4.19 -10.57
CA GLU A 22 -15.82 -3.50 -9.29
C GLU A 22 -14.43 -2.87 -9.19
N LEU A 23 -13.39 -3.60 -9.57
CA LEU A 23 -12.02 -3.09 -9.54
C LEU A 23 -11.82 -1.92 -10.51
N LYS A 24 -12.44 -1.96 -11.70
CA LYS A 24 -12.42 -0.85 -12.66
C LYS A 24 -13.00 0.43 -12.04
N LYS A 25 -14.21 0.33 -11.46
CA LYS A 25 -14.87 1.46 -10.81
C LYS A 25 -14.00 2.09 -9.74
N GLU A 26 -13.33 1.29 -8.92
CA GLU A 26 -12.42 1.82 -7.89
C GLU A 26 -11.18 2.49 -8.49
N ILE A 27 -10.62 1.95 -9.58
CA ILE A 27 -9.49 2.57 -10.30
C ILE A 27 -9.89 3.94 -10.88
N ASP A 28 -11.10 4.04 -11.43
CA ASP A 28 -11.60 5.28 -12.04
C ASP A 28 -11.78 6.42 -11.03
N LEU A 29 -11.81 6.12 -9.72
CA LEU A 29 -11.90 7.11 -8.63
C LEU A 29 -10.55 7.66 -8.17
N LEU A 30 -9.43 7.02 -8.54
CA LEU A 30 -8.09 7.47 -8.14
C LEU A 30 -7.75 8.92 -8.59
N PRO A 31 -8.12 9.39 -9.80
CA PRO A 31 -7.92 10.79 -10.19
C PRO A 31 -8.60 11.78 -9.23
N GLN A 32 -9.82 11.48 -8.79
CA GLN A 32 -10.57 12.35 -7.87
C GLN A 32 -9.87 12.46 -6.52
N ILE A 33 -9.33 11.35 -6.00
CA ILE A 33 -8.56 11.35 -4.75
C ILE A 33 -7.27 12.15 -4.92
N ALA A 34 -6.59 12.02 -6.06
CA ALA A 34 -5.40 12.80 -6.36
C ALA A 34 -5.69 14.31 -6.44
N ASP A 35 -6.82 14.71 -7.01
CA ASP A 35 -7.21 16.12 -7.07
C ASP A 35 -7.53 16.68 -5.68
N LEU A 36 -8.18 15.89 -4.82
CA LEU A 36 -8.38 16.24 -3.41
C LEU A 36 -7.05 16.41 -2.65
N ALA A 37 -6.03 15.60 -2.95
CA ALA A 37 -4.69 15.77 -2.39
C ALA A 37 -4.00 17.05 -2.91
N LYS A 38 -4.14 17.38 -4.20
CA LYS A 38 -3.57 18.62 -4.78
C LYS A 38 -4.12 19.89 -4.15
N VAL A 39 -5.40 19.90 -3.78
CA VAL A 39 -6.04 21.06 -3.11
C VAL A 39 -5.82 21.08 -1.60
N GLY A 40 -5.05 20.13 -1.04
CA GLY A 40 -4.66 20.11 0.37
C GLY A 40 -5.71 19.53 1.32
N THR A 41 -6.75 18.86 0.82
CA THR A 41 -7.78 18.22 1.66
C THR A 41 -7.21 17.04 2.47
N MET A 42 -6.19 16.38 1.92
CA MET A 42 -5.49 15.26 2.57
C MET A 42 -3.99 15.35 2.31
N GLU A 43 -3.21 14.78 3.22
CA GLU A 43 -1.81 14.51 3.01
C GLU A 43 -1.63 13.07 2.52
N VAL A 44 -0.87 12.92 1.44
CA VAL A 44 -0.53 11.61 0.87
C VAL A 44 0.89 11.26 1.25
N LEU A 45 1.06 10.13 1.91
CA LEU A 45 2.33 9.57 2.31
C LEU A 45 2.68 8.36 1.44
N GLN A 46 3.96 8.26 1.10
CA GLN A 46 4.52 7.12 0.38
C GLN A 46 5.85 6.68 1.01
N HIS A 47 6.07 5.37 1.11
CA HIS A 47 7.31 4.83 1.66
C HIS A 47 8.29 4.37 0.57
N LEU A 48 9.58 4.39 0.89
CA LEU A 48 10.65 4.02 -0.05
C LEU A 48 10.45 2.61 -0.62
N GLU A 49 10.09 1.66 0.23
CA GLU A 49 9.82 0.27 -0.18
C GLU A 49 8.69 0.16 -1.21
N THR A 50 7.66 1.00 -1.08
CA THR A 50 6.56 1.07 -2.05
C THR A 50 7.05 1.64 -3.38
N ILE A 51 7.90 2.67 -3.35
CA ILE A 51 8.53 3.23 -4.54
C ILE A 51 9.40 2.18 -5.24
N MET A 52 10.21 1.44 -4.48
CA MET A 52 11.07 0.38 -5.00
C MET A 52 10.27 -0.79 -5.58
N GLU A 53 9.15 -1.17 -4.95
CA GLU A 53 8.24 -2.16 -5.54
C GLU A 53 7.66 -1.67 -6.88
N ALA A 54 7.36 -0.39 -6.98
CA ALA A 54 6.78 0.21 -8.18
C ALA A 54 7.84 0.47 -9.27
N ALA A 55 9.11 0.66 -8.88
CA ALA A 55 10.23 0.81 -9.80
C ALA A 55 10.38 -0.43 -10.69
N GLY A 56 10.38 -0.22 -12.01
CA GLY A 56 10.41 -1.29 -12.99
C GLY A 56 9.03 -1.80 -13.46
N LYS A 57 7.92 -1.35 -12.85
CA LYS A 57 6.58 -1.53 -13.44
C LYS A 57 6.41 -0.53 -14.60
N ARG A 58 5.96 -1.01 -15.77
CA ARG A 58 5.64 -0.14 -16.92
C ARG A 58 4.56 0.88 -16.54
N ARG A 59 4.59 2.09 -17.11
CA ARG A 59 3.62 3.20 -16.92
C ARG A 59 3.67 3.94 -15.56
N MET A 60 4.77 3.89 -14.81
CA MET A 60 4.93 4.73 -13.60
C MET A 60 5.05 6.25 -13.89
N GLY A 61 5.29 6.63 -15.15
CA GLY A 61 5.33 8.03 -15.60
C GLY A 61 4.03 8.53 -16.25
N SER A 62 2.96 7.72 -16.34
CA SER A 62 1.65 8.20 -16.81
C SER A 62 0.88 8.87 -15.68
N ALA A 63 -0.22 9.55 -16.02
CA ALA A 63 -1.14 10.16 -15.06
C ALA A 63 -1.52 9.19 -13.92
N SER A 64 -1.65 7.90 -14.19
CA SER A 64 -1.92 6.84 -13.18
C SER A 64 -0.72 6.38 -12.32
N GLY A 65 0.51 6.86 -12.56
CA GLY A 65 1.73 6.37 -11.91
C GLY A 65 2.08 7.08 -10.60
N LYS A 66 2.42 8.38 -10.66
CA LYS A 66 2.69 9.24 -9.49
C LYS A 66 1.40 9.82 -8.92
N PHE A 67 0.37 8.99 -8.71
CA PHE A 67 -0.96 9.39 -8.24
C PHE A 67 -1.42 10.73 -8.85
N TYR A 68 -1.42 10.81 -10.19
CA TYR A 68 -1.86 11.96 -10.98
C TYR A 68 -1.21 13.30 -10.64
N GLY A 69 0.05 13.29 -10.17
CA GLY A 69 0.79 14.50 -9.83
C GLY A 69 0.37 15.14 -8.51
N ALA A 70 -0.32 14.39 -7.65
CA ALA A 70 -0.59 14.83 -6.29
C ALA A 70 0.73 15.02 -5.50
N PRO A 71 0.80 16.04 -4.61
CA PRO A 71 1.92 16.15 -3.69
C PRO A 71 1.96 14.92 -2.78
N MET A 72 3.16 14.37 -2.58
CA MET A 72 3.38 13.24 -1.69
C MET A 72 4.53 13.55 -0.74
N THR A 73 4.34 13.21 0.53
CA THR A 73 5.36 13.24 1.56
C THR A 73 5.99 11.85 1.70
N MET A 74 7.30 11.81 1.91
CA MET A 74 7.96 10.54 2.22
C MET A 74 7.61 10.13 3.66
N ALA A 75 7.07 8.92 3.80
CA ALA A 75 6.79 8.32 5.10
C ALA A 75 8.09 7.94 5.81
N ASP A 76 8.12 8.14 7.13
CA ASP A 76 9.21 7.67 7.99
C ASP A 76 9.21 6.14 8.09
N ASN A 77 10.41 5.58 8.30
CA ASN A 77 10.59 4.15 8.47
C ASN A 77 10.07 3.72 9.86
N PRO A 78 9.27 2.63 9.96
CA PRO A 78 8.74 2.17 11.25
C PRO A 78 9.84 1.62 12.19
N ILE A 79 11.02 1.34 11.64
CA ILE A 79 12.25 0.99 12.34
C ILE A 79 13.44 1.61 11.63
N PRO A 80 14.53 1.94 12.34
CA PRO A 80 15.79 2.25 11.69
C PRO A 80 16.29 1.01 10.94
N TYR A 81 16.59 1.14 9.65
CA TYR A 81 17.21 0.08 8.87
C TYR A 81 18.08 0.62 7.74
N GLY A 82 19.03 -0.20 7.31
CA GLY A 82 19.73 -0.07 6.02
C GLY A 82 19.68 -1.42 5.33
N ARG A 83 19.58 -1.43 4.00
CA ARG A 83 19.58 -2.70 3.24
C ARG A 83 20.15 -2.56 1.85
N THR A 84 20.66 -3.67 1.32
CA THR A 84 21.16 -3.78 -0.04
C THR A 84 20.00 -3.82 -1.04
N LEU A 85 19.95 -2.86 -1.96
CA LEU A 85 18.95 -2.82 -3.03
C LEU A 85 19.42 -3.47 -4.33
N TYR A 86 20.73 -3.49 -4.55
CA TYR A 86 21.36 -4.05 -5.75
C TYR A 86 22.56 -4.91 -5.37
N SER A 87 22.64 -6.10 -5.95
CA SER A 87 23.77 -7.02 -5.80
C SER A 87 23.96 -7.77 -7.12
N PRO A 88 25.20 -8.00 -7.58
CA PRO A 88 25.45 -8.85 -8.74
C PRO A 88 25.11 -10.33 -8.47
N TYR A 89 25.00 -10.74 -7.19
CA TYR A 89 24.77 -12.12 -6.79
C TYR A 89 23.33 -12.44 -6.39
N HIS A 90 22.50 -11.42 -6.14
CA HIS A 90 21.14 -11.60 -5.64
C HIS A 90 20.14 -10.77 -6.44
N SER A 91 18.98 -11.35 -6.74
CA SER A 91 17.91 -10.61 -7.39
C SER A 91 17.29 -9.57 -6.42
N PRO A 92 16.75 -8.44 -6.91
CA PRO A 92 16.06 -7.46 -6.06
C PRO A 92 14.88 -8.05 -5.26
N LEU A 93 14.23 -9.08 -5.80
CA LEU A 93 13.14 -9.78 -5.08
C LEU A 93 13.68 -10.61 -3.91
N GLN A 94 14.83 -11.25 -4.08
CA GLN A 94 15.49 -12.00 -3.01
C GLN A 94 15.95 -11.07 -1.90
N LEU A 95 16.65 -9.98 -2.25
CA LEU A 95 17.09 -8.96 -1.29
C LEU A 95 15.91 -8.36 -0.52
N ALA A 96 14.78 -8.15 -1.21
CA ALA A 96 13.57 -7.68 -0.55
C ALA A 96 12.98 -8.71 0.40
N PHE A 97 12.96 -9.97 0.00
CA PHE A 97 12.50 -11.05 0.84
C PHE A 97 13.34 -11.20 2.10
N ASP A 98 14.66 -11.22 1.99
CA ASP A 98 15.57 -11.37 3.12
C ASP A 98 15.36 -10.23 4.12
N PHE A 99 15.28 -8.98 3.64
CA PHE A 99 14.96 -7.83 4.47
C PHE A 99 13.65 -8.01 5.26
N PHE A 100 12.53 -8.30 4.59
CA PHE A 100 11.24 -8.38 5.29
C PHE A 100 11.15 -9.61 6.20
N LYS A 101 11.80 -10.71 5.84
CA LYS A 101 11.78 -11.94 6.63
C LYS A 101 12.47 -11.76 7.98
N ASP A 102 13.56 -11.00 8.00
CA ASP A 102 14.44 -10.87 9.18
C ASP A 102 13.96 -9.80 10.18
N ILE A 103 12.84 -9.12 9.91
CA ILE A 103 12.25 -8.17 10.86
C ILE A 103 11.59 -8.94 12.02
N GLU A 104 12.16 -8.80 13.21
CA GLU A 104 11.68 -9.43 14.44
C GLU A 104 10.78 -8.53 15.32
N HIS A 105 10.42 -7.35 14.84
CA HIS A 105 9.65 -6.40 15.64
C HIS A 105 8.24 -6.95 16.00
N PRO A 106 7.82 -6.90 17.28
CA PRO A 106 6.56 -7.51 17.73
C PRO A 106 5.34 -7.01 16.96
N ARG A 107 5.28 -5.71 16.66
CA ARG A 107 4.18 -5.13 15.87
C ARG A 107 4.12 -5.69 14.46
N PHE A 108 5.27 -5.85 13.81
CA PHE A 108 5.35 -6.42 12.48
C PHE A 108 4.90 -7.88 12.46
N LYS A 109 5.34 -8.70 13.42
CA LYS A 109 4.87 -10.10 13.55
C LYS A 109 3.36 -10.20 13.76
N ALA A 110 2.76 -9.27 14.51
CA ALA A 110 1.30 -9.20 14.65
C ALA A 110 0.63 -8.90 13.30
N LEU A 111 1.12 -7.92 12.56
CA LEU A 111 0.61 -7.55 11.24
C LEU A 111 0.83 -8.65 10.19
N GLN A 112 1.93 -9.40 10.25
CA GLN A 112 2.16 -10.58 9.42
C GLN A 112 1.06 -11.62 9.60
N LYS A 113 0.64 -11.87 10.85
CA LYS A 113 -0.48 -12.79 11.15
C LYS A 113 -1.78 -12.26 10.58
N MET A 114 -2.02 -10.95 10.67
CA MET A 114 -3.21 -10.31 10.10
C MET A 114 -3.21 -10.38 8.56
N ALA A 115 -2.06 -10.15 7.92
CA ALA A 115 -1.87 -10.26 6.48
C ALA A 115 -1.79 -11.72 5.98
N ASN A 116 -1.99 -12.70 6.87
CA ASN A 116 -1.90 -14.12 6.59
C ASN A 116 -0.59 -14.53 5.92
N ALA A 117 0.53 -13.90 6.32
CA ALA A 117 1.85 -14.20 5.78
C ALA A 117 2.32 -15.58 6.29
N LYS A 118 2.43 -16.54 5.37
CA LYS A 118 2.86 -17.91 5.70
C LYS A 118 4.13 -18.31 4.94
N PRO A 119 5.13 -18.92 5.59
CA PRO A 119 6.37 -19.33 4.93
C PRO A 119 6.21 -20.27 3.72
N ASP A 120 5.18 -21.11 3.73
CA ASP A 120 4.83 -22.07 2.67
C ASP A 120 4.02 -21.43 1.52
N SER A 121 3.62 -20.17 1.64
CA SER A 121 2.83 -19.46 0.64
C SER A 121 3.67 -19.04 -0.55
N LYS A 122 3.20 -19.33 -1.77
CA LYS A 122 3.76 -18.75 -3.01
C LYS A 122 3.68 -17.22 -3.05
N LYS A 123 2.91 -16.59 -2.16
CA LYS A 123 2.72 -15.14 -2.03
C LYS A 123 3.42 -14.56 -0.80
N TYR A 124 4.29 -15.32 -0.13
CA TYR A 124 4.81 -14.94 1.17
C TYR A 124 5.46 -13.54 1.16
N LEU A 125 6.30 -13.22 0.17
CA LEU A 125 6.87 -11.88 0.01
C LEU A 125 5.80 -10.77 -0.11
N GLN A 126 4.74 -11.01 -0.88
CA GLN A 126 3.64 -10.04 -1.03
C GLN A 126 2.94 -9.81 0.31
N GLN A 127 2.70 -10.88 1.06
CA GLN A 127 2.04 -10.83 2.36
C GLN A 127 2.92 -10.13 3.42
N LEU A 128 4.23 -10.35 3.37
CA LEU A 128 5.20 -9.62 4.20
C LEU A 128 5.19 -8.12 3.88
N ARG A 129 5.16 -7.76 2.60
CA ARG A 129 5.05 -6.35 2.16
C ARG A 129 3.75 -5.71 2.61
N ASP A 130 2.62 -6.41 2.45
CA ASP A 130 1.31 -5.90 2.88
C ASP A 130 1.31 -5.61 4.39
N ALA A 131 1.87 -6.51 5.21
CA ALA A 131 2.05 -6.28 6.64
C ALA A 131 2.97 -5.07 6.93
N PHE A 132 4.05 -4.92 6.17
CA PHE A 132 5.03 -3.84 6.38
C PHE A 132 4.45 -2.48 6.03
N TYR A 133 3.72 -2.38 4.92
CA TYR A 133 3.10 -1.13 4.49
C TYR A 133 2.00 -0.67 5.44
N ILE A 134 1.21 -1.60 5.99
CA ILE A 134 0.26 -1.27 7.05
C ILE A 134 1.04 -0.73 8.26
N TRP A 135 2.14 -1.36 8.64
CA TRP A 135 2.96 -0.88 9.75
C TRP A 135 3.54 0.51 9.53
N CYS A 136 4.03 0.81 8.32
CA CYS A 136 4.45 2.16 7.95
C CYS A 136 3.32 3.17 8.14
N ALA A 137 2.10 2.85 7.69
CA ALA A 137 0.95 3.72 7.86
C ALA A 137 0.59 3.96 9.34
N GLU A 138 0.64 2.91 10.16
CA GLU A 138 0.41 3.05 11.60
C GLU A 138 1.48 3.90 12.28
N HIS A 139 2.74 3.69 11.94
CA HIS A 139 3.87 4.43 12.51
C HIS A 139 3.79 5.93 12.18
N ASN A 140 3.35 6.26 10.96
CA ASN A 140 3.20 7.64 10.50
C ASN A 140 1.83 8.26 10.88
N ASN A 141 1.07 7.61 11.77
CA ASN A 141 -0.23 8.07 12.25
C ASN A 141 -1.23 8.37 11.11
N CYS A 142 -1.21 7.56 10.05
CA CYS A 142 -2.19 7.68 8.98
C CYS A 142 -3.59 7.30 9.48
N ASP A 143 -4.59 8.09 9.12
CA ASP A 143 -6.00 7.76 9.35
C ASP A 143 -6.45 6.62 8.43
N TYR A 144 -5.95 6.63 7.19
CA TYR A 144 -6.35 5.71 6.13
C TYR A 144 -5.17 5.04 5.43
N PHE A 145 -5.37 3.78 5.05
CA PHE A 145 -4.50 3.02 4.17
C PHE A 145 -5.27 2.71 2.89
N LEU A 146 -4.92 3.41 1.81
CA LEU A 146 -5.60 3.30 0.52
C LEU A 146 -5.03 2.10 -0.26
N THR A 147 -5.89 1.14 -0.61
CA THR A 147 -5.49 -0.03 -1.40
C THR A 147 -6.61 -0.53 -2.31
N LEU A 148 -6.20 -1.11 -3.45
CA LEU A 148 -7.10 -1.83 -4.36
C LEU A 148 -7.16 -3.34 -4.06
N ASP A 149 -6.43 -3.81 -3.05
CA ASP A 149 -6.47 -5.22 -2.64
C ASP A 149 -7.65 -5.49 -1.69
N PHE A 150 -8.83 -5.72 -2.26
CA PHE A 150 -10.05 -5.93 -1.46
C PHE A 150 -9.98 -7.18 -0.59
N LYS A 151 -9.12 -8.15 -0.94
CA LYS A 151 -8.89 -9.34 -0.13
C LYS A 151 -8.10 -8.97 1.11
N LEU A 152 -7.09 -8.11 0.99
CA LEU A 152 -6.36 -7.55 2.12
C LEU A 152 -7.31 -6.80 3.07
N ILE A 153 -8.16 -5.90 2.55
CA ILE A 153 -9.13 -5.14 3.37
C ILE A 153 -10.01 -6.11 4.18
N LYS A 154 -10.64 -7.10 3.53
CA LYS A 154 -11.49 -8.09 4.20
C LYS A 154 -10.73 -8.91 5.23
N MET A 155 -9.50 -9.31 4.90
CA MET A 155 -8.66 -10.13 5.77
C MET A 155 -8.23 -9.38 7.04
N ILE A 156 -7.86 -8.11 6.91
CA ILE A 156 -7.49 -7.26 8.04
C ILE A 156 -8.72 -6.95 8.89
N ASN A 157 -9.84 -6.53 8.29
CA ASN A 157 -11.06 -6.15 9.01
C ASN A 157 -11.76 -7.34 9.70
N SER A 158 -11.55 -8.58 9.24
CA SER A 158 -12.12 -9.77 9.88
C SER A 158 -11.28 -10.31 11.06
N ASN A 159 -10.09 -9.77 11.29
CA ASN A 159 -9.24 -10.23 12.38
C ASN A 159 -9.73 -9.69 13.73
N LYS A 160 -10.18 -10.60 14.61
CA LYS A 160 -10.66 -10.25 15.96
C LYS A 160 -9.57 -10.17 17.03
N ARG A 161 -8.38 -10.74 16.76
CA ARG A 161 -7.29 -10.87 17.76
C ARG A 161 -6.33 -9.69 17.73
N HIS A 162 -6.13 -9.12 16.55
CA HIS A 162 -5.24 -7.99 16.34
C HIS A 162 -5.99 -6.93 15.54
N THR A 163 -5.87 -5.68 15.96
CA THR A 163 -6.48 -4.53 15.30
C THR A 163 -5.39 -3.63 14.73
N THR A 164 -5.73 -2.90 13.67
CA THR A 164 -4.89 -1.81 13.14
C THR A 164 -5.38 -0.47 13.67
N SER A 165 -4.47 0.49 13.87
CA SER A 165 -4.85 1.89 14.15
C SER A 165 -5.29 2.63 12.88
N VAL A 166 -4.79 2.20 11.72
CA VAL A 166 -5.15 2.74 10.41
C VAL A 166 -6.36 2.01 9.82
N LYS A 167 -7.28 2.75 9.16
CA LYS A 167 -8.43 2.18 8.45
C LYS A 167 -8.04 1.83 7.02
N LEU A 168 -8.11 0.56 6.67
CA LEU A 168 -7.92 0.13 5.29
C LEU A 168 -9.18 0.42 4.48
N VAL A 169 -9.03 1.14 3.37
CA VAL A 169 -10.15 1.62 2.55
C VAL A 169 -9.87 1.45 1.07
N LYS A 170 -10.95 1.22 0.32
CA LYS A 170 -11.00 1.40 -1.13
C LYS A 170 -11.13 2.89 -1.49
N PRO A 171 -10.87 3.27 -2.75
CA PRO A 171 -11.12 4.62 -3.25
C PRO A 171 -12.51 5.18 -2.93
N SER A 172 -13.58 4.44 -3.20
CA SER A 172 -14.96 4.87 -2.93
C SER A 172 -15.25 5.08 -1.44
N GLU A 173 -14.77 4.17 -0.60
CA GLU A 173 -14.91 4.23 0.86
C GLU A 173 -14.17 5.45 1.42
N LEU A 174 -13.01 5.78 0.84
CA LEU A 174 -12.27 6.97 1.22
C LEU A 174 -13.00 8.25 0.82
N LEU A 175 -13.50 8.35 -0.41
CA LEU A 175 -14.26 9.51 -0.87
C LEU A 175 -15.49 9.74 0.02
N LEU A 176 -16.22 8.67 0.35
CA LEU A 176 -17.35 8.72 1.26
C LEU A 176 -16.93 9.24 2.65
N ALA A 177 -15.82 8.75 3.19
CA ALA A 177 -15.30 9.18 4.49
C ALA A 177 -14.86 10.65 4.50
N LEU A 178 -14.49 11.20 3.35
CA LEU A 178 -14.17 12.62 3.15
C LEU A 178 -15.41 13.48 2.83
N GLY A 179 -16.61 12.89 2.81
CA GLY A 179 -17.86 13.60 2.50
C GLY A 179 -18.02 13.95 1.02
N VAL A 180 -17.29 13.26 0.13
CA VAL A 180 -17.31 13.49 -1.30
C VAL A 180 -18.13 12.39 -1.98
N SER A 181 -19.20 12.77 -2.68
CA SER A 181 -19.93 11.83 -3.53
C SER A 181 -19.04 11.39 -4.70
N ALA A 182 -18.82 10.08 -4.83
CA ALA A 182 -18.17 9.49 -6.01
C ALA A 182 -18.98 9.87 -7.25
N LYS A 183 -18.32 10.47 -8.25
CA LYS A 183 -18.93 10.86 -9.53
C LYS A 183 -18.74 9.78 -10.57
#